data_AF-A0A934Q0B7-F1
#
_entry.id   AF-A0A934Q0B7-F1
#
_cell.length_a   1.000
_cell.length_b   1.000
_cell.length_c   1.000
_cell.angle_alpha   90.00
_cell.angle_beta   90.00
_cell.angle_gamma   90.00
#
_symmetry.space_group_name_H-M   'P 1'
#
loop_
_entity.id
_entity.type
_entity.pdbx_description
1 polymer ?
#
loop_
_entity_poly.entity_id
_entity_poly.type
_entity_poly.pdbx_seq_one_letter_code
_entity_poly.pdbx_strand_id
1 'polypeptide(L)'
;MDSTSSRIRRLATRALPGLALGALPLLAQAHVKWFAPYIVEAPPQRISETLHDPWFWTGIGLVLVFFLATRAIERTKLGEGILHGFDVVTGPLWSRNDDFMRFIIAAFFVAIFAVGGVYLTPDLKTSSEWVSWMQLVIAGLVFSRRTMPLAAAGIIGLWLLALSQYQLFHLLDYLALGVGVAAYLVLAASDNPEWNRYRFVVLRWGVAIALMWSSLEKFAYPDWFYPLVEEKPFLTFGMPRDAFIPMAGVAEFTMGFGLLWTALIRRLSALTLFIIFNMAVYPFGRLDMVGHALIMAVIVVIFADPTPQVRFAIRRTLSAIPVTLVATMAAFTMGYWGLHHALYEDDANAAVASAAARSTHTHDPERPHAALPAAEPKQEPAGHAGHGAPAAASSSTAQEAYLASMSRMHGDMEAGVRHPDADQAFVRGMIPHHRAAVDMAKIQLKYGKDPGMRQLAQQIIAAQEHEIADMQAWLKARD
;
A
#
# COMPACT_ATOMS: atom_id res chain seq x y z
N MET A 1 46.09 11.06 35.34
CA MET A 1 46.14 10.72 36.78
C MET A 1 45.42 11.85 37.50
N ASP A 2 44.35 11.68 38.26
CA ASP A 2 43.50 10.54 38.55
C ASP A 2 42.33 11.14 39.36
N SER A 3 41.07 11.01 38.90
CA SER A 3 39.84 11.20 39.71
C SER A 3 38.59 11.02 38.85
N THR A 4 38.56 9.93 38.08
CA THR A 4 37.36 9.36 37.45
C THR A 4 37.04 8.06 38.17
N SER A 5 36.23 8.07 39.24
CA SER A 5 35.64 6.80 39.76
C SER A 5 34.53 6.86 40.83
N SER A 6 34.02 8.01 41.31
CA SER A 6 33.12 7.97 42.51
C SER A 6 31.72 8.60 42.40
N ARG A 7 31.33 9.25 41.29
CA ARG A 7 29.98 9.87 41.19
C ARG A 7 28.96 9.16 40.28
N ILE A 8 29.35 8.06 39.61
CA ILE A 8 28.47 7.36 38.64
C ILE A 8 27.78 6.11 39.23
N ARG A 9 28.02 5.73 40.50
CA ARG A 9 27.53 4.45 41.06
C ARG A 9 26.36 4.50 42.05
N ARG A 10 25.72 5.64 42.29
CA ARG A 10 24.59 5.69 43.23
C ARG A 10 23.48 6.58 42.70
N LEU A 11 22.55 5.97 41.96
CA LEU A 11 21.10 6.25 41.94
C LEU A 11 20.37 5.56 40.78
N ALA A 12 20.95 4.50 40.20
CA ALA A 12 20.17 3.42 39.61
C ALA A 12 19.75 2.46 40.73
N THR A 13 18.61 2.73 41.38
CA THR A 13 17.75 1.74 42.07
C THR A 13 16.63 2.50 42.81
N ARG A 14 15.47 2.66 42.18
CA ARG A 14 14.15 2.57 42.84
C ARG A 14 13.07 2.44 41.78
N ALA A 15 12.23 1.43 41.98
CA ALA A 15 11.31 0.83 41.03
C ALA A 15 10.06 1.69 40.76
N LEU A 16 9.49 1.50 39.56
CA LEU A 16 8.05 1.60 39.25
C LEU A 16 7.23 0.73 40.23
N PRO A 17 5.94 1.04 40.53
CA PRO A 17 4.81 1.13 39.58
C PRO A 17 3.84 2.30 39.93
N GLY A 18 2.76 2.67 39.24
CA GLY A 18 1.92 2.16 38.16
C GLY A 18 0.64 3.05 38.08
N LEU A 19 -0.31 2.66 37.22
CA LEU A 19 -1.70 3.14 37.02
C LEU A 19 -1.98 4.21 35.94
N ALA A 20 -2.18 3.67 34.73
CA ALA A 20 -3.39 3.74 33.91
C ALA A 20 -4.49 4.78 34.23
N LEU A 21 -4.81 5.60 33.21
CA LEU A 21 -6.14 5.95 32.71
C LEU A 21 -5.92 6.17 31.19
N GLY A 22 -6.49 5.38 30.27
CA GLY A 22 -7.92 5.13 30.15
C GLY A 22 -8.46 5.99 29.00
N ALA A 23 -7.99 5.73 27.78
CA ALA A 23 -8.66 6.17 26.56
C ALA A 23 -8.83 4.93 25.68
N LEU A 24 -10.08 4.50 25.57
CA LEU A 24 -10.55 3.34 24.81
C LEU A 24 -10.02 3.43 23.36
N PRO A 25 -9.37 2.37 22.83
CA PRO A 25 -9.04 2.33 21.43
C PRO A 25 -10.33 1.96 20.67
N LEU A 26 -10.94 2.95 20.01
CA LEU A 26 -11.79 2.65 18.88
C LEU A 26 -10.88 2.03 17.81
N LEU A 27 -11.19 0.79 17.43
CA LEU A 27 -10.58 0.06 16.33
C LEU A 27 -10.59 0.94 15.06
N ALA A 28 -9.42 1.24 14.54
CA ALA A 28 -9.25 1.95 13.27
C ALA A 28 -8.16 1.22 12.46
N GLN A 29 -8.53 0.74 11.27
CA GLN A 29 -7.64 -0.03 10.40
C GLN A 29 -7.47 0.59 9.00
N ALA A 30 -6.21 0.48 8.53
CA ALA A 30 -5.57 0.47 7.18
C ALA A 30 -5.78 1.63 6.18
N HIS A 31 -4.94 1.72 5.11
CA HIS A 31 -4.79 2.81 4.09
C HIS A 31 -4.85 2.37 2.60
N VAL A 32 -4.55 3.24 1.62
CA VAL A 32 -5.13 3.30 0.24
C VAL A 32 -4.77 2.21 -0.78
N LYS A 33 -3.62 1.51 -0.71
CA LYS A 33 -3.39 0.26 -1.48
C LYS A 33 -3.94 -0.98 -0.76
N TRP A 34 -4.49 -0.77 0.44
CA TRP A 34 -4.72 -1.75 1.52
C TRP A 34 -6.20 -1.96 1.84
N PHE A 35 -7.11 -1.34 1.09
CA PHE A 35 -8.57 -1.42 1.33
C PHE A 35 -9.30 -2.39 0.44
N ALA A 36 -8.68 -2.75 -0.69
CA ALA A 36 -9.23 -3.68 -1.64
C ALA A 36 -8.23 -4.83 -1.85
N PRO A 37 -8.70 -6.07 -1.97
CA PRO A 37 -7.88 -7.19 -2.40
C PRO A 37 -7.21 -6.85 -3.74
N TYR A 38 -5.87 -6.87 -3.77
CA TYR A 38 -5.10 -6.65 -4.99
C TYR A 38 -4.31 -7.92 -5.35
N ILE A 39 -4.05 -8.10 -6.65
CA ILE A 39 -3.30 -9.23 -7.18
C ILE A 39 -2.21 -8.65 -8.07
N VAL A 40 -0.96 -8.70 -7.61
CA VAL A 40 0.18 -8.14 -8.34
C VAL A 40 0.39 -8.84 -9.70
N GLU A 41 0.05 -10.12 -9.76
CA GLU A 41 0.11 -10.96 -10.96
C GLU A 41 -0.99 -10.64 -11.98
N ALA A 42 -2.05 -9.92 -11.59
CA ALA A 42 -3.15 -9.63 -12.51
C ALA A 42 -2.65 -8.76 -13.67
N PRO A 43 -3.00 -9.08 -14.92
CA PRO A 43 -2.55 -8.28 -16.06
C PRO A 43 -3.11 -6.86 -15.95
N PRO A 44 -2.28 -5.81 -16.10
CA PRO A 44 -2.76 -4.44 -16.11
C PRO A 44 -3.70 -4.23 -17.30
N GLN A 45 -4.70 -3.36 -17.14
CA GLN A 45 -5.55 -3.01 -18.27
C GLN A 45 -4.72 -2.41 -19.41
N ARG A 46 -5.25 -2.49 -20.64
CA ARG A 46 -4.55 -1.95 -21.80
C ARG A 46 -4.40 -0.44 -21.64
N ILE A 47 -3.20 0.07 -21.92
CA ILE A 47 -2.94 1.52 -21.88
C ILE A 47 -3.86 2.31 -22.81
N SER A 48 -4.40 1.66 -23.86
CA SER A 48 -5.41 2.26 -24.73
C SER A 48 -6.64 2.71 -23.96
N GLU A 49 -7.08 2.00 -22.92
CA GLU A 49 -8.23 2.41 -22.10
C GLU A 49 -7.97 3.78 -21.45
N THR A 50 -6.81 3.95 -20.82
CA THR A 50 -6.38 5.23 -20.25
C THR A 50 -6.27 6.34 -21.29
N LEU A 51 -5.79 6.03 -22.49
CA LEU A 51 -5.65 7.02 -23.56
C LEU A 51 -7.00 7.43 -24.19
N HIS A 52 -8.04 6.60 -24.09
CA HIS A 52 -9.40 6.95 -24.52
C HIS A 52 -10.19 7.67 -23.42
N ASP A 53 -9.71 7.67 -22.18
CA ASP A 53 -10.37 8.33 -21.06
C ASP A 53 -10.28 9.87 -21.18
N PRO A 54 -11.40 10.59 -21.33
CA PRO A 54 -11.40 12.05 -21.42
C PRO A 54 -10.94 12.73 -20.12
N TRP A 55 -11.12 12.10 -18.95
CA TRP A 55 -10.74 12.66 -17.66
C TRP A 55 -9.23 12.60 -17.44
N PHE A 56 -8.55 11.59 -17.99
CA PHE A 56 -7.09 11.55 -18.08
C PHE A 56 -6.56 12.79 -18.80
N TRP A 57 -7.05 13.07 -20.01
CA TRP A 57 -6.61 14.23 -20.80
C TRP A 57 -7.00 15.57 -20.18
N THR A 58 -8.17 15.63 -19.52
CA THR A 58 -8.59 16.81 -18.75
C THR A 58 -7.60 17.09 -17.62
N GLY A 59 -7.20 16.05 -16.87
CA GLY A 59 -6.16 16.16 -15.84
C GLY A 59 -4.83 16.66 -16.43
N ILE A 60 -4.39 16.10 -17.56
CA ILE A 60 -3.15 16.52 -18.23
C ILE A 60 -3.22 17.98 -18.66
N GLY A 61 -4.34 18.42 -19.24
CA GLY A 61 -4.57 19.80 -19.64
C GLY A 61 -4.47 20.78 -18.46
N LEU A 62 -5.14 20.47 -17.34
CA LEU A 62 -5.12 21.28 -16.12
C LEU A 62 -3.71 21.42 -15.56
N VAL A 63 -2.95 20.32 -15.49
CA VAL A 63 -1.57 20.33 -15.02
C VAL A 63 -0.66 21.15 -15.94
N LEU A 64 -0.80 20.99 -17.26
CA LEU A 64 0.01 21.75 -18.21
C LEU A 64 -0.23 23.25 -18.08
N VAL A 65 -1.49 23.67 -17.95
CA VAL A 65 -1.83 25.07 -17.65
C VAL A 65 -1.15 25.53 -16.37
N PHE A 66 -1.26 24.74 -15.29
CA PHE A 66 -0.65 25.09 -14.00
C PHE A 66 0.88 25.19 -14.07
N PHE A 67 1.57 24.24 -14.70
CA PHE A 67 3.03 24.26 -14.82
C PHE A 67 3.53 25.37 -15.75
N LEU A 68 2.88 25.59 -16.89
CA LEU A 68 3.25 26.67 -17.80
C LEU A 68 3.03 28.04 -17.13
N ALA A 69 1.90 28.24 -16.45
CA ALA A 69 1.61 29.46 -15.70
C ALA A 69 2.61 29.67 -14.56
N THR A 70 2.87 28.63 -13.76
CA THR A 70 3.85 28.70 -12.65
C THR A 70 5.23 29.05 -13.19
N ARG A 71 5.65 28.45 -14.31
CA ARG A 71 6.94 28.75 -14.92
C ARG A 71 7.00 30.16 -15.49
N ALA A 72 5.90 30.67 -16.04
CA ALA A 72 5.81 32.06 -16.48
C ALA A 72 5.94 33.02 -15.29
N ILE A 73 5.23 32.77 -14.18
CA ILE A 73 5.30 33.55 -12.94
C ILE A 73 6.70 33.52 -12.34
N GLU A 74 7.36 32.36 -12.30
CA GLU A 74 8.71 32.18 -11.75
C GLU A 74 9.75 33.10 -12.41
N ARG A 75 9.55 33.47 -13.69
CA ARG A 75 10.44 34.36 -14.44
C ARG A 75 10.19 35.86 -14.17
N THR A 76 9.24 36.19 -13.32
CA THR A 76 8.87 37.57 -12.99
C THR A 76 9.35 37.95 -11.59
N LYS A 77 9.33 39.25 -11.27
CA LYS A 77 9.57 39.75 -9.91
C LYS A 77 8.59 39.17 -8.87
N LEU A 78 7.36 38.83 -9.29
CA LEU A 78 6.40 38.16 -8.43
C LEU A 78 6.91 36.76 -8.02
N GLY A 79 7.44 36.00 -8.99
CA GLY A 79 8.03 34.68 -8.73
C GLY A 79 9.25 34.76 -7.80
N GLU A 80 10.13 35.73 -8.01
CA GLU A 80 11.26 36.00 -7.11
C GLU A 80 10.79 36.34 -5.69
N GLY A 81 9.77 37.20 -5.55
CA GLY A 81 9.16 37.54 -4.26
C GLY A 81 8.54 36.34 -3.55
N ILE A 82 7.84 35.46 -4.27
CA ILE A 82 7.27 34.22 -3.72
C ILE A 82 8.37 33.28 -3.21
N LEU A 83 9.41 33.05 -4.02
CA LEU A 83 10.53 32.19 -3.64
C LEU A 83 11.28 32.75 -2.42
N HIS A 84 11.52 34.06 -2.38
CA HIS A 84 12.11 34.72 -1.24
C HIS A 84 11.24 34.56 0.03
N GLY A 85 9.93 34.73 -0.10
CA GLY A 85 8.99 34.50 1.00
C GLY A 85 9.08 33.07 1.54
N PHE A 86 9.13 32.07 0.64
CA PHE A 86 9.34 30.69 1.05
C PHE A 86 10.69 30.49 1.75
N ASP A 87 11.79 31.06 1.22
CA ASP A 87 13.12 30.95 1.83
C ASP A 87 13.18 31.53 3.25
N VAL A 88 12.47 32.64 3.48
CA VAL A 88 12.34 33.23 4.83
C VAL A 88 11.59 32.28 5.76
N VAL A 89 10.46 31.72 5.32
CA VAL A 89 9.64 30.81 6.13
C VAL A 89 10.35 29.50 6.42
N THR A 90 11.06 28.93 5.43
CA THR A 90 11.69 27.60 5.54
C THR A 90 13.14 27.65 5.99
N GLY A 91 13.76 28.83 6.05
CA GLY A 91 15.16 29.03 6.44
C GLY A 91 15.56 28.36 7.77
N PRO A 92 14.77 28.50 8.86
CA PRO A 92 15.07 27.83 10.12
C PRO A 92 15.13 26.31 9.98
N LEU A 93 14.19 25.71 9.25
CA LEU A 93 14.18 24.28 8.99
C LEU A 93 15.37 23.86 8.11
N TRP A 94 15.63 24.62 7.03
CA TRP A 94 16.71 24.31 6.10
C TRP A 94 18.09 24.31 6.78
N SER A 95 18.31 25.22 7.72
CA SER A 95 19.55 25.28 8.51
C SER A 95 19.80 24.02 9.37
N ARG A 96 18.75 23.25 9.66
CA ARG A 96 18.79 22.02 10.45
C ARG A 96 18.23 20.82 9.66
N ASN A 97 18.27 20.86 8.34
CA ASN A 97 17.65 19.83 7.49
C ASN A 97 18.18 18.41 7.76
N ASP A 98 19.48 18.26 8.02
CA ASP A 98 20.09 16.97 8.34
C ASP A 98 19.72 16.48 9.74
N ASP A 99 19.56 17.38 10.71
CA ASP A 99 19.08 17.03 12.05
C ASP A 99 17.60 16.60 11.99
N PHE A 100 16.79 17.36 11.26
CA PHE A 100 15.38 17.07 11.02
C PHE A 100 15.21 15.70 10.37
N MET A 101 15.91 15.42 9.26
CA MET A 101 15.78 14.14 8.58
C MET A 101 16.24 12.97 9.43
N ARG A 102 17.39 13.08 10.11
CA ARG A 102 17.87 12.00 10.98
C ARG A 102 16.94 11.73 12.15
N PHE A 103 16.38 12.78 12.74
CA PHE A 103 15.37 12.65 13.79
C PHE A 103 14.12 11.93 13.28
N ILE A 104 13.57 12.33 12.13
CA ILE A 104 12.38 11.67 11.58
C ILE A 104 12.67 10.23 11.18
N ILE A 105 13.83 9.93 10.58
CA ILE A 105 14.22 8.54 10.27
C ILE A 105 14.24 7.71 11.55
N ALA A 106 14.87 8.20 12.62
CA ALA A 106 14.87 7.50 13.91
C ALA A 106 13.46 7.31 14.47
N ALA A 107 12.65 8.36 14.48
CA ALA A 107 11.28 8.31 14.97
C ALA A 107 10.40 7.34 14.17
N PHE A 108 10.59 7.31 12.85
CA PHE A 108 9.93 6.36 11.95
C PHE A 108 10.29 4.91 12.29
N PHE A 109 11.59 4.59 12.43
CA PHE A 109 12.03 3.24 12.80
C PHE A 109 11.54 2.82 14.19
N VAL A 110 11.46 3.74 15.15
CA VAL A 110 10.84 3.49 16.46
C VAL A 110 9.32 3.27 16.32
N ALA A 111 8.65 4.01 15.45
CA ALA A 111 7.21 3.86 15.23
C ALA A 111 6.86 2.51 14.59
N ILE A 112 7.59 2.07 13.55
CA ILE A 112 7.36 0.75 12.95
C ILE A 112 7.80 -0.40 13.87
N PHE A 113 8.79 -0.19 14.74
CA PHE A 113 9.10 -1.13 15.83
C PHE A 113 7.89 -1.30 16.76
N ALA A 114 7.24 -0.20 17.13
CA ALA A 114 6.04 -0.23 17.98
C ALA A 114 4.81 -0.84 17.29
N VAL A 115 4.73 -0.77 15.95
CA VAL A 115 3.73 -1.50 15.15
C VAL A 115 4.03 -3.00 15.19
N GLY A 116 5.29 -3.39 15.05
CA GLY A 116 5.74 -4.78 15.07
C GLY A 116 5.36 -5.58 13.81
N GLY A 117 6.11 -6.66 13.55
CA GLY A 117 5.78 -7.61 12.47
C GLY A 117 5.81 -7.02 11.06
N VAL A 118 6.66 -6.02 10.82
CA VAL A 118 6.77 -5.28 9.55
C VAL A 118 8.23 -5.02 9.16
N TYR A 119 8.56 -4.88 7.88
CA TYR A 119 9.91 -4.60 7.38
C TYR A 119 10.24 -3.10 7.38
N LEU A 120 9.64 -2.34 6.47
CA LEU A 120 9.92 -0.92 6.25
C LEU A 120 8.67 -0.04 6.28
N THR A 121 7.49 -0.63 6.26
CA THR A 121 6.19 0.03 6.26
C THR A 121 5.20 -0.95 6.87
N PRO A 122 4.09 -0.49 7.49
CA PRO A 122 3.02 -1.35 8.00
C PRO A 122 2.53 -2.45 7.04
N ASP A 123 2.81 -2.26 5.78
CA ASP A 123 2.37 -2.99 4.60
C ASP A 123 3.22 -4.23 4.27
N LEU A 124 4.52 -4.15 4.52
CA LEU A 124 5.47 -5.23 4.28
C LEU A 124 5.56 -6.06 5.56
N LYS A 125 4.61 -6.98 5.74
CA LYS A 125 4.49 -7.84 6.94
C LYS A 125 5.61 -8.87 7.04
N THR A 126 5.90 -9.28 8.27
CA THR A 126 6.81 -10.39 8.57
C THR A 126 6.47 -11.04 9.91
N SER A 127 6.65 -12.34 10.02
CA SER A 127 6.54 -13.08 11.29
C SER A 127 7.83 -13.06 12.11
N SER A 128 8.92 -12.52 11.55
CA SER A 128 10.25 -12.54 12.17
C SER A 128 10.44 -11.39 13.16
N GLU A 129 10.34 -11.65 14.46
CA GLU A 129 10.48 -10.63 15.52
C GLU A 129 11.84 -9.90 15.51
N TRP A 130 12.91 -10.57 15.08
CA TRP A 130 14.26 -9.99 15.02
C TRP A 130 14.33 -8.78 14.06
N VAL A 131 13.42 -8.71 13.08
CA VAL A 131 13.29 -7.57 12.15
C VAL A 131 12.97 -6.29 12.91
N SER A 132 12.04 -6.35 13.88
CA SER A 132 11.68 -5.20 14.70
C SER A 132 12.86 -4.75 15.57
N TRP A 133 13.62 -5.68 16.15
CA TRP A 133 14.82 -5.32 16.90
C TRP A 133 15.89 -4.65 16.03
N MET A 134 16.03 -5.09 14.77
CA MET A 134 16.93 -4.43 13.82
C MET A 134 16.49 -2.99 13.50
N GLN A 135 15.19 -2.71 13.43
CA GLN A 135 14.66 -1.34 13.28
C GLN A 135 15.09 -0.43 14.43
N LEU A 136 15.04 -0.93 15.67
CA LEU A 136 15.48 -0.15 16.83
C LEU A 136 16.99 0.12 16.81
N VAL A 137 17.79 -0.85 16.35
CA VAL A 137 19.23 -0.66 16.13
C VAL A 137 19.47 0.42 15.07
N ILE A 138 18.77 0.37 13.94
CA ILE A 138 18.85 1.40 12.89
C ILE A 138 18.53 2.79 13.48
N ALA A 139 17.45 2.90 14.27
CA ALA A 139 17.07 4.16 14.91
C ALA A 139 18.15 4.75 15.82
N GLY A 140 18.94 3.92 16.50
CA GLY A 140 20.08 4.38 17.30
C GLY A 140 21.29 4.80 16.45
N LEU A 141 21.54 4.08 15.35
CA LEU A 141 22.74 4.28 14.51
C LEU A 141 22.69 5.56 13.66
N VAL A 142 21.52 6.15 13.38
CA VAL A 142 21.43 7.33 12.50
C VAL A 142 22.02 8.61 13.08
N PHE A 143 22.24 8.71 14.40
CA PHE A 143 22.67 9.96 15.04
C PHE A 143 24.17 10.25 14.96
N SER A 144 25.01 9.27 14.62
CA SER A 144 26.46 9.47 14.48
C SER A 144 26.92 9.27 13.03
N ARG A 145 27.77 10.19 12.55
CA ARG A 145 28.35 10.12 11.20
C ARG A 145 29.06 8.80 10.93
N ARG A 146 29.70 8.21 11.94
CA ARG A 146 30.42 6.93 11.81
C ARG A 146 29.48 5.74 11.69
N THR A 147 28.28 5.82 12.26
CA THR A 147 27.32 4.71 12.31
C THR A 147 26.22 4.81 11.26
N MET A 148 26.01 5.98 10.65
CA MET A 148 25.03 6.18 9.56
C MET A 148 25.19 5.19 8.39
N PRO A 149 26.40 4.83 7.91
CA PRO A 149 26.55 3.81 6.87
C PRO A 149 26.08 2.42 7.31
N LEU A 150 26.22 2.08 8.60
CA LEU A 150 25.69 0.83 9.15
C LEU A 150 24.16 0.85 9.22
N ALA A 151 23.56 1.99 9.60
CA ALA A 151 22.12 2.19 9.53
C ALA A 151 21.62 1.99 8.09
N ALA A 152 22.29 2.61 7.11
CA ALA A 152 21.97 2.46 5.69
C ALA A 152 22.04 1.00 5.22
N ALA A 153 23.09 0.27 5.61
CA ALA A 153 23.22 -1.16 5.32
C ALA A 153 22.07 -1.98 5.93
N GLY A 154 21.65 -1.66 7.17
CA GLY A 154 20.48 -2.26 7.80
C GLY A 154 19.19 -2.01 7.01
N ILE A 155 18.96 -0.77 6.55
CA ILE A 155 17.79 -0.42 5.73
C ILE A 155 17.79 -1.19 4.41
N ILE A 156 18.93 -1.27 3.71
CA ILE A 156 19.06 -2.08 2.49
C ILE A 156 18.84 -3.57 2.78
N GLY A 157 19.35 -4.07 3.91
CA GLY A 157 19.09 -5.44 4.35
C GLY A 157 17.59 -5.73 4.53
N LEU A 158 16.86 -4.84 5.23
CA LEU A 158 15.40 -4.94 5.36
C LEU A 158 14.70 -4.88 4.01
N TRP A 159 15.15 -4.00 3.11
CA TRP A 159 14.58 -3.86 1.78
C TRP A 159 14.79 -5.13 0.94
N LEU A 160 15.99 -5.71 0.95
CA LEU A 160 16.30 -6.96 0.23
C LEU A 160 15.57 -8.18 0.82
N LEU A 161 15.31 -8.20 2.13
CA LEU A 161 14.49 -9.24 2.75
C LEU A 161 13.01 -9.10 2.39
N ALA A 162 12.50 -7.88 2.29
CA ALA A 162 11.16 -7.65 1.77
C ALA A 162 11.08 -8.06 0.29
N LEU A 163 12.13 -7.79 -0.50
CA LEU A 163 12.20 -8.14 -1.92
C LEU A 163 12.03 -9.63 -2.16
N SER A 164 12.60 -10.48 -1.31
CA SER A 164 12.48 -11.93 -1.44
C SER A 164 11.08 -12.47 -1.14
N GLN A 165 10.20 -11.67 -0.51
CA GLN A 165 8.84 -12.07 -0.12
C GLN A 165 7.75 -11.40 -0.95
N TYR A 166 7.94 -10.13 -1.31
CA TYR A 166 6.90 -9.29 -1.94
C TYR A 166 7.13 -9.07 -3.45
N GLN A 167 8.20 -9.64 -4.01
CA GLN A 167 8.60 -9.51 -5.42
C GLN A 167 9.03 -8.08 -5.79
N LEU A 168 9.76 -7.96 -6.91
CA LEU A 168 10.37 -6.70 -7.33
C LEU A 168 9.33 -5.63 -7.67
N PHE A 169 8.26 -6.02 -8.37
CA PHE A 169 7.26 -5.09 -8.87
C PHE A 169 6.56 -4.31 -7.76
N HIS A 170 6.19 -5.01 -6.68
CA HIS A 170 5.59 -4.38 -5.50
C HIS A 170 6.58 -3.51 -4.72
N LEU A 171 7.86 -3.90 -4.67
CA LEU A 171 8.84 -3.20 -3.85
C LEU A 171 9.31 -1.86 -4.45
N LEU A 172 9.04 -1.63 -5.74
CA LEU A 172 9.38 -0.38 -6.43
C LEU A 172 8.64 0.84 -5.84
N ASP A 173 7.43 0.66 -5.27
CA ASP A 173 6.72 1.72 -4.55
C ASP A 173 7.50 2.22 -3.32
N TYR A 174 8.30 1.34 -2.72
CA TYR A 174 9.04 1.60 -1.49
C TYR A 174 10.50 1.98 -1.76
N LEU A 175 10.85 2.30 -3.01
CA LEU A 175 12.21 2.69 -3.39
C LEU A 175 12.68 3.91 -2.58
N ALA A 176 11.79 4.87 -2.30
CA ALA A 176 12.08 6.04 -1.50
C ALA A 176 12.47 5.67 -0.05
N LEU A 177 11.67 4.80 0.59
CA LEU A 177 11.83 4.40 2.00
C LEU A 177 13.05 3.49 2.22
N GLY A 178 13.33 2.59 1.28
CA GLY A 178 14.50 1.71 1.33
C GLY A 178 15.76 2.40 0.78
N VAL A 179 15.88 2.38 -0.55
CA VAL A 179 17.11 2.79 -1.25
C VAL A 179 17.37 4.29 -1.11
N GLY A 180 16.34 5.14 -1.22
CA GLY A 180 16.47 6.59 -1.11
C GLY A 180 17.02 7.05 0.24
N VAL A 181 16.43 6.57 1.33
CA VAL A 181 16.85 6.89 2.71
C VAL A 181 18.24 6.31 3.02
N ALA A 182 18.52 5.08 2.60
CA ALA A 182 19.85 4.49 2.78
C ALA A 182 20.94 5.30 2.05
N ALA A 183 20.70 5.68 0.79
CA ALA A 183 21.61 6.51 0.03
C ALA A 183 21.80 7.91 0.64
N TYR A 184 20.74 8.51 1.18
CA TYR A 184 20.84 9.74 1.96
C TYR A 184 21.79 9.60 3.14
N LEU A 185 21.64 8.56 3.96
CA LEU A 185 22.48 8.36 5.15
C LEU A 185 23.96 8.19 4.77
N VAL A 186 24.27 7.45 3.68
CA VAL A 186 25.64 7.30 3.18
C VAL A 186 26.22 8.63 2.70
N LEU A 187 25.44 9.40 1.93
CA LEU A 187 25.89 10.70 1.41
C LEU A 187 26.01 11.76 2.52
N ALA A 188 25.11 11.75 3.50
CA ALA A 188 25.14 12.63 4.67
C ALA A 188 26.32 12.31 5.59
N ALA A 189 26.75 11.05 5.67
CA ALA A 189 27.93 10.62 6.42
C ALA A 189 29.26 10.98 5.74
N SER A 190 29.26 11.21 4.43
CA SER A 190 30.48 11.45 3.67
C SER A 190 31.10 12.80 4.01
N ASP A 191 32.40 12.80 4.33
CA ASP A 191 33.21 14.02 4.47
C ASP A 191 33.58 14.65 3.12
N ASN A 192 33.33 13.94 2.00
CA ASN A 192 33.58 14.48 0.67
C ASN A 192 32.46 15.50 0.31
N PRO A 193 32.79 16.80 0.16
CA PRO A 193 31.79 17.83 -0.14
C PRO A 193 31.04 17.58 -1.46
N GLU A 194 31.73 16.97 -2.43
CA GLU A 194 31.15 16.62 -3.72
C GLU A 194 30.10 15.54 -3.60
N TRP A 195 30.21 14.60 -2.66
CA TRP A 195 29.19 13.57 -2.43
C TRP A 195 28.07 14.12 -1.54
N ASN A 196 28.45 14.81 -0.47
CA ASN A 196 27.52 15.35 0.52
C ASN A 196 26.46 16.28 -0.08
N ARG A 197 26.81 17.08 -1.09
CA ARG A 197 25.85 17.97 -1.78
C ARG A 197 24.69 17.26 -2.49
N TYR A 198 24.80 15.95 -2.76
CA TYR A 198 23.76 15.18 -3.46
C TYR A 198 22.75 14.52 -2.51
N ARG A 199 22.97 14.55 -1.18
CA ARG A 199 22.16 13.78 -0.22
C ARG A 199 20.65 14.02 -0.33
N PHE A 200 20.22 15.28 -0.43
CA PHE A 200 18.81 15.62 -0.60
C PHE A 200 18.31 15.43 -2.05
N VAL A 201 19.22 15.51 -3.01
CA VAL A 201 18.88 15.24 -4.42
C VAL A 201 18.47 13.78 -4.58
N VAL A 202 19.16 12.85 -3.93
CA VAL A 202 18.82 11.41 -3.99
C VAL A 202 17.48 11.12 -3.32
N LEU A 203 17.19 11.71 -2.14
CA LEU A 203 15.86 11.61 -1.52
C LEU A 203 14.75 12.11 -2.43
N ARG A 204 14.98 13.26 -3.07
CA ARG A 204 14.02 13.86 -3.99
C ARG A 204 13.74 12.98 -5.19
N TRP A 205 14.77 12.37 -5.78
CA TRP A 205 14.60 11.40 -6.86
C TRP A 205 13.88 10.14 -6.38
N GLY A 206 14.22 9.61 -5.20
CA GLY A 206 13.54 8.46 -4.62
C GLY A 206 12.03 8.69 -4.48
N VAL A 207 11.62 9.80 -3.86
CA VAL A 207 10.20 10.15 -3.70
C VAL A 207 9.53 10.42 -5.05
N ALA A 208 10.17 11.17 -5.95
CA ALA A 208 9.60 11.47 -7.27
C ALA A 208 9.35 10.19 -8.08
N ILE A 209 10.31 9.26 -8.10
CA ILE A 209 10.17 7.98 -8.80
C ILE A 209 9.08 7.13 -8.16
N ALA A 210 9.05 7.02 -6.83
CA ALA A 210 8.04 6.25 -6.11
C ALA A 210 6.61 6.75 -6.40
N LEU A 211 6.39 8.07 -6.36
CA LEU A 211 5.08 8.67 -6.67
C LEU A 211 4.69 8.47 -8.14
N MET A 212 5.62 8.69 -9.07
CA MET A 212 5.35 8.47 -10.50
C MET A 212 5.06 7.00 -10.79
N TRP A 213 5.78 6.07 -10.17
CA TRP A 213 5.56 4.63 -10.33
C TRP A 213 4.20 4.20 -9.75
N SER A 214 3.93 4.53 -8.47
CA SER A 214 2.68 4.15 -7.78
C SER A 214 1.45 4.80 -8.44
N SER A 215 1.56 6.01 -9.00
CA SER A 215 0.44 6.64 -9.69
C SER A 215 -0.07 5.85 -10.91
N LEU A 216 0.78 5.04 -11.54
CA LEU A 216 0.40 4.22 -12.70
C LEU A 216 -0.62 3.15 -12.32
N GLU A 217 -0.72 2.77 -11.05
CA GLU A 217 -1.71 1.79 -10.58
C GLU A 217 -3.13 2.28 -10.80
N LYS A 218 -3.38 3.59 -10.71
CA LYS A 218 -4.70 4.18 -10.98
C LYS A 218 -5.07 4.09 -12.46
N PHE A 219 -4.07 3.94 -13.34
CA PHE A 219 -4.26 3.72 -14.77
C PHE A 219 -4.26 2.24 -15.14
N ALA A 220 -3.52 1.40 -14.41
CA ALA A 220 -3.41 -0.03 -14.69
C ALA A 220 -4.55 -0.84 -14.07
N TYR A 221 -5.04 -0.41 -12.90
CA TYR A 221 -6.01 -1.11 -12.06
C TYR A 221 -6.97 -0.12 -11.37
N PRO A 222 -7.77 0.66 -12.12
CA PRO A 222 -8.70 1.62 -11.52
C PRO A 222 -9.69 0.96 -10.55
N ASP A 223 -10.07 -0.28 -10.82
CA ASP A 223 -11.02 -1.06 -10.01
C ASP A 223 -10.53 -1.32 -8.58
N TRP A 224 -9.21 -1.32 -8.33
CA TRP A 224 -8.66 -1.46 -6.98
C TRP A 224 -9.04 -0.30 -6.06
N PHE A 225 -9.43 0.85 -6.64
CA PHE A 225 -9.77 2.06 -5.89
C PHE A 225 -11.29 2.24 -5.72
N TYR A 226 -12.14 1.46 -6.40
CA TYR A 226 -13.60 1.62 -6.30
C TYR A 226 -14.14 1.34 -4.89
N PRO A 227 -13.77 0.24 -4.21
CA PRO A 227 -14.31 -0.04 -2.88
C PRO A 227 -14.01 1.08 -1.89
N LEU A 228 -12.80 1.66 -1.98
CA LEU A 228 -12.39 2.78 -1.15
C LEU A 228 -13.24 4.04 -1.39
N VAL A 229 -13.43 4.39 -2.66
CA VAL A 229 -14.18 5.59 -3.04
C VAL A 229 -15.66 5.45 -2.68
N GLU A 230 -16.20 4.23 -2.73
CA GLU A 230 -17.56 3.92 -2.30
C GLU A 230 -17.72 3.95 -0.78
N GLU A 231 -16.76 3.39 -0.03
CA GLU A 231 -16.76 3.43 1.43
C GLU A 231 -16.56 4.87 1.96
N LYS A 232 -15.74 5.65 1.25
CA LYS A 232 -15.32 7.02 1.65
C LYS A 232 -15.56 8.03 0.55
N PRO A 233 -16.83 8.36 0.24
CA PRO A 233 -17.19 9.22 -0.90
C PRO A 233 -16.68 10.66 -0.79
N PHE A 234 -16.35 11.14 0.42
CA PHE A 234 -15.76 12.46 0.60
C PHE A 234 -14.37 12.60 -0.04
N LEU A 235 -13.67 11.50 -0.30
CA LEU A 235 -12.34 11.50 -0.92
C LEU A 235 -12.37 12.03 -2.36
N THR A 236 -13.51 11.91 -3.05
CA THR A 236 -13.64 12.39 -4.44
C THR A 236 -14.03 13.85 -4.55
N PHE A 237 -14.24 14.54 -3.43
CA PHE A 237 -14.74 15.91 -3.40
C PHE A 237 -16.07 16.08 -4.17
N GLY A 238 -16.90 15.04 -4.19
CA GLY A 238 -18.18 15.03 -4.92
C GLY A 238 -18.06 14.72 -6.41
N MET A 239 -16.87 14.43 -6.93
CA MET A 239 -16.69 13.97 -8.30
C MET A 239 -17.10 12.49 -8.44
N PRO A 240 -17.63 12.08 -9.60
CA PRO A 240 -17.82 10.67 -9.92
C PRO A 240 -16.49 9.90 -9.86
N ARG A 241 -16.52 8.64 -9.43
CA ARG A 241 -15.29 7.80 -9.30
C ARG A 241 -14.53 7.69 -10.62
N ASP A 242 -15.25 7.56 -11.74
CA ASP A 242 -14.69 7.42 -13.09
C ASP A 242 -14.01 8.71 -13.57
N ALA A 243 -14.33 9.85 -12.96
CA ALA A 243 -13.62 11.12 -13.20
C ALA A 243 -12.45 11.28 -12.21
N PHE A 244 -12.70 10.99 -10.94
CA PHE A 244 -11.74 11.21 -9.87
C PHE A 244 -10.47 10.36 -10.00
N ILE A 245 -10.61 9.06 -10.22
CA ILE A 245 -9.48 8.10 -10.23
C ILE A 245 -8.44 8.43 -11.30
N PRO A 246 -8.79 8.59 -12.59
CA PRO A 246 -7.82 8.97 -13.61
C PRO A 246 -7.20 10.34 -13.35
N MET A 247 -8.00 11.33 -12.91
CA MET A 247 -7.48 12.65 -12.55
C MET A 247 -6.51 12.61 -11.36
N ALA A 248 -6.80 11.77 -10.36
CA ALA A 248 -5.93 11.57 -9.20
C ALA A 248 -4.60 10.91 -9.61
N GLY A 249 -4.63 9.91 -10.50
CA GLY A 249 -3.41 9.32 -11.08
C GLY A 249 -2.57 10.36 -11.82
N VAL A 250 -3.20 11.21 -12.64
CA VAL A 250 -2.49 12.30 -13.33
C VAL A 250 -1.89 13.29 -12.35
N ALA A 251 -2.67 13.71 -11.33
CA ALA A 251 -2.20 14.64 -10.32
C ALA A 251 -0.99 14.08 -9.56
N GLU A 252 -1.04 12.82 -9.12
CA GLU A 252 0.05 12.17 -8.40
C GLU A 252 1.32 12.03 -9.27
N PHE A 253 1.18 11.52 -10.50
CA PHE A 253 2.30 11.39 -11.43
C PHE A 253 2.98 12.73 -11.66
N THR A 254 2.18 13.75 -11.96
CA THR A 254 2.67 15.06 -12.36
C THR A 254 3.25 15.84 -11.18
N MET A 255 2.72 15.69 -9.97
CA MET A 255 3.33 16.24 -8.76
C MET A 255 4.67 15.57 -8.48
N GLY A 256 4.79 14.25 -8.63
CA GLY A 256 6.06 13.52 -8.55
C GLY A 256 7.09 14.03 -9.57
N PHE A 257 6.67 14.23 -10.82
CA PHE A 257 7.47 14.89 -11.86
C PHE A 257 7.87 16.32 -11.46
N GLY A 258 6.93 17.09 -10.91
CA GLY A 258 7.10 18.47 -10.47
C GLY A 258 8.20 18.63 -9.42
N LEU A 259 8.39 17.63 -8.55
CA LEU A 259 9.49 17.60 -7.57
C LEU A 259 10.88 17.68 -8.23
N LEU A 260 11.00 17.29 -9.49
CA LEU A 260 12.26 17.30 -10.24
C LEU A 260 12.42 18.52 -11.15
N TRP A 261 11.46 19.46 -11.11
CA TRP A 261 11.45 20.62 -11.99
C TRP A 261 12.10 21.87 -11.36
N THR A 262 11.74 23.05 -11.85
CA THR A 262 12.22 24.35 -11.36
C THR A 262 11.77 24.61 -9.92
N ALA A 263 12.43 25.56 -9.23
CA ALA A 263 12.24 25.76 -7.80
C ALA A 263 10.78 26.04 -7.41
N LEU A 264 10.07 26.89 -8.17
CA LEU A 264 8.70 27.23 -7.83
C LEU A 264 7.75 26.06 -8.07
N ILE A 265 7.84 25.39 -9.23
CA ILE A 265 7.03 24.20 -9.53
C ILE A 265 7.28 23.12 -8.48
N ARG A 266 8.55 22.82 -8.19
CA ARG A 266 8.94 21.83 -7.19
C ARG A 266 8.37 22.11 -5.81
N ARG A 267 8.48 23.35 -5.35
CA ARG A 267 7.98 23.73 -4.01
C ARG A 267 6.47 23.73 -3.96
N LEU A 268 5.77 24.21 -4.99
CA LEU A 268 4.31 24.14 -5.03
C LEU A 268 3.82 22.69 -5.12
N SER A 269 4.45 21.83 -5.92
CA SER A 269 4.15 20.40 -5.95
C SER A 269 4.38 19.74 -4.59
N ALA A 270 5.48 20.06 -3.91
CA ALA A 270 5.76 19.55 -2.57
C ALA A 270 4.72 20.04 -1.55
N LEU A 271 4.32 21.31 -1.60
CA LEU A 271 3.28 21.85 -0.72
C LEU A 271 1.93 21.17 -0.94
N THR A 272 1.52 21.02 -2.21
CA THR A 272 0.27 20.33 -2.56
C THR A 272 0.29 18.86 -2.12
N LEU A 273 1.38 18.13 -2.38
CA LEU A 273 1.54 16.75 -1.89
C LEU A 273 1.47 16.70 -0.36
N PHE A 274 2.16 17.59 0.35
CA PHE A 274 2.11 17.60 1.80
C PHE A 274 0.69 17.81 2.33
N ILE A 275 -0.07 18.74 1.73
CA ILE A 275 -1.47 18.98 2.07
C ILE A 275 -2.31 17.72 1.82
N ILE A 276 -2.20 17.10 0.64
CA ILE A 276 -2.97 15.91 0.28
C ILE A 276 -2.67 14.74 1.22
N PHE A 277 -1.39 14.46 1.47
CA PHE A 277 -0.97 13.37 2.37
C PHE A 277 -1.43 13.64 3.80
N ASN A 278 -1.29 14.88 4.29
CA ASN A 278 -1.74 15.22 5.64
C ASN A 278 -3.28 15.15 5.79
N MET A 279 -4.02 15.60 4.76
CA MET A 279 -5.47 15.47 4.71
C MET A 279 -5.91 14.01 4.66
N ALA A 280 -5.15 13.13 4.00
CA ALA A 280 -5.41 11.69 4.01
C ALA A 280 -5.17 11.08 5.39
N VAL A 281 -4.19 11.53 6.17
CA VAL A 281 -3.95 10.97 7.51
C VAL A 281 -5.16 11.09 8.44
N TYR A 282 -5.95 12.16 8.34
CA TYR A 282 -7.12 12.38 9.21
C TYR A 282 -8.18 11.26 9.15
N PRO A 283 -8.74 10.90 7.97
CA PRO A 283 -9.75 9.85 7.86
C PRO A 283 -9.25 8.42 8.06
N PHE A 284 -7.93 8.20 8.09
CA PHE A 284 -7.37 6.85 8.11
C PHE A 284 -6.47 6.54 9.32
N GLY A 285 -6.06 7.56 10.09
CA GLY A 285 -5.53 7.40 11.43
C GLY A 285 -4.03 7.07 11.52
N ARG A 286 -3.65 6.46 12.65
CA ARG A 286 -2.25 6.35 13.07
C ARG A 286 -1.37 5.48 12.16
N LEU A 287 -1.89 4.35 11.68
CA LEU A 287 -1.11 3.46 10.81
C LEU A 287 -0.69 4.18 9.53
N ASP A 288 -1.58 5.00 9.00
CA ASP A 288 -1.31 5.82 7.84
C ASP A 288 -0.25 6.90 8.10
N MET A 289 -0.39 7.60 9.23
CA MET A 289 0.62 8.55 9.69
C MET A 289 2.00 7.89 9.73
N VAL A 290 2.10 6.66 10.24
CA VAL A 290 3.37 5.93 10.32
C VAL A 290 3.89 5.59 8.93
N GLY A 291 3.06 5.04 8.03
CA GLY A 291 3.46 4.68 6.66
C GLY A 291 3.95 5.88 5.84
N HIS A 292 3.29 7.02 5.98
CA HIS A 292 3.61 8.23 5.21
C HIS A 292 4.60 9.19 5.88
N ALA A 293 4.85 9.08 7.19
CA ALA A 293 5.66 10.03 7.96
C ALA A 293 7.00 10.37 7.29
N LEU A 294 7.70 9.36 6.80
CA LEU A 294 9.04 9.55 6.22
C LEU A 294 8.96 10.22 4.84
N ILE A 295 8.00 9.84 3.98
CA ILE A 295 7.75 10.51 2.68
C ILE A 295 7.33 11.97 2.92
N MET A 296 6.41 12.21 3.86
CA MET A 296 5.97 13.56 4.22
C MET A 296 7.13 14.43 4.71
N ALA A 297 8.03 13.90 5.55
CA ALA A 297 9.21 14.65 5.99
C ALA A 297 10.16 14.98 4.84
N VAL A 298 10.39 14.04 3.91
CA VAL A 298 11.18 14.33 2.70
C VAL A 298 10.52 15.42 1.86
N ILE A 299 9.19 15.38 1.68
CA ILE A 299 8.42 16.41 0.97
C ILE A 299 8.61 17.79 1.63
N VAL A 300 8.54 17.87 2.96
CA VAL A 300 8.79 19.11 3.71
C VAL A 300 10.21 19.64 3.44
N VAL A 301 11.22 18.77 3.39
CA VAL A 301 12.59 19.19 3.04
C VAL A 301 12.71 19.64 1.58
N ILE A 302 12.00 18.97 0.65
CA ILE A 302 11.97 19.39 -0.76
C ILE A 302 11.33 20.77 -0.92
N PHE A 303 10.28 21.06 -0.15
CA PHE A 303 9.66 22.39 -0.06
C PHE A 303 10.64 23.43 0.50
N ALA A 304 11.40 23.06 1.53
CA ALA A 304 12.34 23.97 2.22
C ALA A 304 13.62 24.30 1.43
N ASP A 305 13.97 23.49 0.43
CA ASP A 305 15.25 23.56 -0.27
C ASP A 305 15.38 24.81 -1.17
N PRO A 306 16.28 25.77 -0.85
CA PRO A 306 16.51 27.05 -1.55
C PRO A 306 17.21 26.92 -2.88
N THR A 307 17.63 25.72 -3.29
CA THR A 307 18.37 25.59 -4.54
C THR A 307 17.51 26.00 -5.75
N PRO A 308 17.93 27.03 -6.51
CA PRO A 308 17.23 27.45 -7.72
C PRO A 308 17.61 26.56 -8.93
N GLN A 309 18.61 25.69 -8.77
CA GLN A 309 19.27 25.03 -9.88
C GLN A 309 18.43 23.91 -10.50
N VAL A 310 18.15 24.07 -11.78
CA VAL A 310 17.82 22.96 -12.67
C VAL A 310 19.12 22.46 -13.31
N ARG A 311 19.51 21.22 -12.97
CA ARG A 311 20.75 20.60 -13.51
C ARG A 311 20.75 20.49 -15.01
N PHE A 312 19.60 20.15 -15.58
CA PHE A 312 19.46 19.97 -17.02
C PHE A 312 18.95 21.25 -17.67
N ALA A 313 19.71 21.79 -18.62
CA ALA A 313 19.38 23.02 -19.32
C ALA A 313 18.02 22.94 -20.02
N ILE A 314 17.62 21.76 -20.50
CA ILE A 314 16.31 21.52 -21.12
C ILE A 314 15.16 21.95 -20.21
N ARG A 315 15.28 21.77 -18.90
CA ARG A 315 14.21 22.08 -17.94
C ARG A 315 14.03 23.58 -17.67
N ARG A 316 14.76 24.45 -18.37
CA ARG A 316 14.68 25.91 -18.20
C ARG A 316 13.63 26.56 -19.10
N THR A 317 13.27 25.93 -20.23
CA THR A 317 12.34 26.49 -21.22
C THR A 317 10.90 26.10 -20.92
N LEU A 318 9.94 26.92 -21.37
CA LEU A 318 8.51 26.65 -21.21
C LEU A 318 8.08 25.44 -22.06
N SER A 319 8.57 25.37 -23.30
CA SER A 319 8.27 24.27 -24.24
C SER A 319 8.80 22.91 -23.78
N ALA A 320 9.81 22.88 -22.91
CA ALA A 320 10.33 21.62 -22.39
C ALA A 320 9.40 20.93 -21.40
N ILE A 321 8.46 21.65 -20.76
CA ILE A 321 7.52 21.06 -19.81
C ILE A 321 6.69 19.95 -20.48
N PRO A 322 5.89 20.22 -21.53
CA PRO A 322 5.08 19.19 -22.17
C PRO A 322 5.93 18.09 -22.79
N VAL A 323 7.04 18.43 -23.45
CA VAL A 323 7.93 17.44 -24.09
C VAL A 323 8.52 16.48 -23.06
N THR A 324 9.04 17.01 -21.96
CA THR A 324 9.66 16.17 -20.91
C THR A 324 8.60 15.39 -20.14
N LEU A 325 7.42 15.97 -19.91
CA LEU A 325 6.31 15.27 -19.26
C LEU A 325 5.86 14.07 -20.09
N VAL A 326 5.62 14.25 -21.40
CA VAL A 326 5.26 13.16 -22.31
C VAL A 326 6.35 12.10 -22.35
N ALA A 327 7.62 12.50 -22.50
CA ALA A 327 8.74 11.55 -22.51
C ALA A 327 8.87 10.78 -21.18
N THR A 328 8.66 11.44 -20.04
CA THR A 328 8.71 10.81 -18.72
C THR A 328 7.54 9.84 -18.53
N MET A 329 6.31 10.26 -18.87
CA MET A 329 5.13 9.41 -18.82
C MET A 329 5.32 8.17 -19.69
N ALA A 330 5.75 8.36 -20.94
CA ALA A 330 6.02 7.25 -21.85
C ALA A 330 7.07 6.28 -21.29
N ALA A 331 8.18 6.79 -20.73
CA ALA A 331 9.22 5.96 -20.12
C ALA A 331 8.70 5.17 -18.91
N PHE A 332 7.93 5.80 -18.02
CA PHE A 332 7.35 5.15 -16.85
C PHE A 332 6.28 4.12 -17.23
N THR A 333 5.39 4.44 -18.16
CA THR A 333 4.38 3.51 -18.69
C THR A 333 5.04 2.33 -19.39
N MET A 334 6.03 2.55 -20.27
CA MET A 334 6.77 1.46 -20.90
C MET A 334 7.50 0.60 -19.86
N GLY A 335 8.12 1.23 -18.85
CA GLY A 335 8.76 0.52 -17.75
C GLY A 335 7.79 -0.32 -16.94
N TYR A 336 6.62 0.22 -16.61
CA TYR A 336 5.62 -0.46 -15.78
C TYR A 336 4.96 -1.63 -16.51
N TRP A 337 4.39 -1.40 -17.69
CA TRP A 337 3.79 -2.49 -18.47
C TRP A 337 4.83 -3.48 -18.98
N GLY A 338 6.00 -3.00 -19.41
CA GLY A 338 7.08 -3.86 -19.90
C GLY A 338 7.69 -4.73 -18.80
N LEU A 339 7.88 -4.19 -17.59
CA LEU A 339 8.36 -4.98 -16.45
C LEU A 339 7.31 -5.98 -15.98
N HIS A 340 6.02 -5.58 -15.92
CA HIS A 340 4.94 -6.50 -15.58
C HIS A 340 4.91 -7.68 -16.56
N HIS A 341 4.93 -7.40 -17.85
CA HIS A 341 4.99 -8.40 -18.91
C HIS A 341 6.20 -9.33 -18.74
N ALA A 342 7.40 -8.78 -18.62
CA ALA A 342 8.63 -9.58 -18.47
C ALA A 342 8.65 -10.46 -17.21
N LEU A 343 7.89 -10.12 -16.17
CA LEU A 343 7.83 -10.89 -14.92
C LEU A 343 6.67 -11.89 -14.86
N TYR A 344 5.57 -11.64 -15.57
CA TYR A 344 4.30 -12.37 -15.37
C TYR A 344 3.65 -12.93 -16.66
N GLU A 345 4.23 -12.71 -17.86
CA GLU A 345 3.63 -13.10 -19.15
C GLU A 345 3.42 -14.61 -19.33
N ASP A 346 4.34 -15.46 -18.87
CA ASP A 346 4.24 -16.92 -19.01
C ASP A 346 3.13 -17.54 -18.12
N ASP A 347 2.75 -16.85 -17.04
CA ASP A 347 1.72 -17.29 -16.10
C ASP A 347 0.34 -16.68 -16.38
N ALA A 348 0.21 -15.70 -17.30
CA ALA A 348 -1.03 -14.97 -17.53
C ALA A 348 -2.20 -15.87 -18.00
N ASN A 349 -1.93 -16.93 -18.77
CA ASN A 349 -2.96 -17.89 -19.21
C ASN A 349 -3.37 -18.90 -18.11
N ALA A 350 -2.48 -19.19 -17.15
CA ALA A 350 -2.80 -19.99 -15.97
C ALA A 350 -3.46 -19.13 -14.87
N ALA A 351 -3.10 -17.85 -14.79
CA ALA A 351 -3.62 -16.86 -13.86
C ALA A 351 -5.08 -16.49 -14.17
N VAL A 352 -5.53 -16.48 -15.43
CA VAL A 352 -6.96 -16.28 -15.75
C VAL A 352 -7.82 -17.46 -15.25
N ALA A 353 -7.33 -18.69 -15.33
CA ALA A 353 -7.99 -19.86 -14.75
C ALA A 353 -7.90 -19.89 -13.21
N SER A 354 -6.83 -19.32 -12.64
CA SER A 354 -6.64 -19.18 -11.20
C SER A 354 -7.29 -17.93 -10.60
N ALA A 355 -7.62 -16.90 -11.38
CA ALA A 355 -8.28 -15.67 -10.93
C ALA A 355 -9.77 -15.90 -10.71
N ALA A 356 -10.37 -16.85 -11.42
CA ALA A 356 -11.69 -17.38 -11.10
C ALA A 356 -11.69 -18.26 -9.83
N ALA A 357 -10.52 -18.76 -9.39
CA ALA A 357 -10.38 -19.72 -8.29
C ALA A 357 -9.71 -19.13 -7.02
N ARG A 358 -9.12 -17.93 -7.08
CA ARG A 358 -8.61 -17.20 -5.92
C ARG A 358 -9.54 -16.03 -5.66
N SER A 359 -10.56 -16.32 -4.86
CA SER A 359 -11.40 -15.32 -4.25
C SER A 359 -10.54 -14.22 -3.59
N THR A 360 -11.05 -13.02 -3.71
CA THR A 360 -10.63 -11.75 -3.14
C THR A 360 -10.32 -11.81 -1.64
N HIS A 361 -9.11 -12.22 -1.24
CA HIS A 361 -8.63 -12.02 0.15
C HIS A 361 -7.15 -12.40 0.34
N THR A 362 -6.40 -11.48 0.95
CA THR A 362 -5.57 -11.89 2.11
C THR A 362 -6.51 -11.90 3.31
N HIS A 363 -6.57 -13.01 4.04
CA HIS A 363 -7.46 -13.18 5.20
C HIS A 363 -7.07 -12.18 6.31
N ASP A 364 -7.88 -11.16 6.56
CA ASP A 364 -7.81 -10.34 7.78
C ASP A 364 -8.83 -10.87 8.81
N PRO A 365 -8.39 -11.57 9.88
CA PRO A 365 -9.28 -12.12 10.89
C PRO A 365 -10.02 -11.05 11.71
N GLU A 366 -9.64 -9.77 11.62
CA GLU A 366 -10.28 -8.68 12.37
C GLU A 366 -11.42 -7.97 11.60
N ARG A 367 -11.62 -8.25 10.30
CA ARG A 367 -12.68 -7.63 9.49
C ARG A 367 -13.29 -8.56 8.42
N PRO A 368 -14.38 -9.30 8.74
CA PRO A 368 -15.21 -9.91 7.72
C PRO A 368 -16.08 -8.83 7.04
N HIS A 369 -15.85 -8.54 5.75
CA HIS A 369 -16.70 -7.62 4.98
C HIS A 369 -17.66 -8.38 4.05
N ALA A 370 -18.88 -7.81 3.93
CA ALA A 370 -20.04 -8.38 3.24
C ALA A 370 -19.84 -8.49 1.72
N ALA A 371 -20.46 -9.53 1.13
CA ALA A 371 -20.41 -9.81 -0.30
C ALA A 371 -21.02 -8.68 -1.13
N LEU A 372 -20.29 -8.25 -2.17
CA LEU A 372 -20.83 -7.39 -3.22
C LEU A 372 -21.92 -8.15 -4.01
N PRO A 373 -23.00 -7.47 -4.47
CA PRO A 373 -24.04 -8.11 -5.26
C PRO A 373 -23.50 -8.59 -6.62
N ALA A 374 -23.89 -9.81 -6.99
CA ALA A 374 -23.46 -10.46 -8.22
C ALA A 374 -23.86 -9.66 -9.47
N ALA A 375 -22.90 -9.49 -10.38
CA ALA A 375 -23.16 -8.96 -11.71
C ALA A 375 -24.11 -9.89 -12.49
N GLU A 376 -25.15 -9.32 -13.11
CA GLU A 376 -26.10 -10.06 -13.95
C GLU A 376 -25.41 -10.68 -15.19
N PRO A 377 -25.65 -11.96 -15.50
CA PRO A 377 -25.09 -12.58 -16.69
C PRO A 377 -25.88 -12.22 -17.95
N LYS A 378 -25.19 -11.63 -18.94
CA LYS A 378 -25.68 -11.51 -20.31
C LYS A 378 -25.87 -12.90 -20.93
N GLN A 379 -27.08 -13.17 -21.43
CA GLN A 379 -27.44 -14.38 -22.17
C GLN A 379 -26.90 -14.34 -23.60
N GLU A 380 -26.24 -15.41 -24.04
CA GLU A 380 -26.13 -15.81 -25.45
C GLU A 380 -26.14 -17.37 -25.56
N PRO A 381 -26.51 -17.93 -26.74
CA PRO A 381 -27.50 -19.01 -26.79
C PRO A 381 -26.94 -20.44 -26.84
N ALA A 382 -27.86 -21.37 -26.55
CA ALA A 382 -27.70 -22.81 -26.43
C ALA A 382 -27.21 -23.51 -27.71
N GLY A 383 -26.32 -24.49 -27.53
CA GLY A 383 -25.93 -25.44 -28.58
C GLY A 383 -25.19 -26.67 -28.06
N HIS A 384 -25.82 -27.83 -28.28
CA HIS A 384 -25.28 -29.18 -28.44
C HIS A 384 -25.38 -30.20 -27.30
N ALA A 385 -26.02 -31.31 -27.70
CA ALA A 385 -26.43 -32.48 -26.97
C ALA A 385 -25.44 -33.65 -27.12
N GLY A 386 -25.49 -34.55 -26.13
CA GLY A 386 -25.32 -36.00 -26.31
C GLY A 386 -23.92 -36.58 -26.15
N HIS A 387 -23.68 -37.37 -25.09
CA HIS A 387 -23.66 -38.86 -25.15
C HIS A 387 -22.99 -39.48 -23.92
N GLY A 388 -23.63 -40.55 -23.39
CA GLY A 388 -22.94 -41.75 -22.89
C GLY A 388 -22.75 -41.89 -21.38
N ALA A 389 -23.63 -42.66 -20.74
CA ALA A 389 -23.28 -43.42 -19.54
C ALA A 389 -22.55 -44.72 -19.94
N PRO A 390 -21.64 -45.23 -19.09
CA PRO A 390 -21.97 -46.51 -18.45
C PRO A 390 -21.56 -46.63 -16.96
N ALA A 391 -22.33 -47.50 -16.30
CA ALA A 391 -22.15 -48.33 -15.10
C ALA A 391 -21.02 -48.11 -14.06
N ALA A 392 -21.43 -48.34 -12.81
CA ALA A 392 -20.73 -48.18 -11.54
C ALA A 392 -19.55 -49.13 -11.25
N ALA A 393 -18.51 -48.61 -10.57
CA ALA A 393 -17.99 -49.12 -9.28
C ALA A 393 -16.83 -48.25 -8.74
N SER A 394 -17.09 -47.57 -7.62
CA SER A 394 -16.17 -47.26 -6.50
C SER A 394 -14.74 -46.77 -6.77
N SER A 395 -14.57 -45.45 -6.82
CA SER A 395 -13.81 -44.72 -5.78
C SER A 395 -14.17 -43.24 -5.89
N SER A 396 -14.93 -42.69 -4.94
CA SER A 396 -15.29 -41.27 -5.01
C SER A 396 -14.03 -40.44 -4.84
N THR A 397 -13.62 -39.76 -5.90
CA THR A 397 -12.46 -38.87 -5.88
C THR A 397 -12.69 -37.73 -4.88
N ALA A 398 -11.63 -37.15 -4.33
CA ALA A 398 -11.77 -36.00 -3.42
C ALA A 398 -12.58 -34.86 -4.08
N GLN A 399 -12.41 -34.68 -5.39
CA GLN A 399 -13.14 -33.71 -6.21
C GLN A 399 -14.65 -33.95 -6.20
N GLU A 400 -15.12 -35.19 -6.42
CA GLU A 400 -16.55 -35.52 -6.34
C GLU A 400 -17.13 -35.25 -4.96
N ALA A 401 -16.37 -35.57 -3.90
CA ALA A 401 -16.81 -35.33 -2.53
C ALA A 401 -16.96 -33.83 -2.25
N TYR A 402 -16.02 -33.00 -2.70
CA TYR A 402 -16.11 -31.54 -2.58
C TYR A 402 -17.30 -30.98 -3.37
N LEU A 403 -17.48 -31.38 -4.63
CA LEU A 403 -18.60 -30.93 -5.46
C LEU A 403 -19.96 -31.31 -4.86
N ALA A 404 -20.10 -32.51 -4.31
CA ALA A 404 -21.31 -32.95 -3.65
C ALA A 404 -21.62 -32.15 -2.37
N SER A 405 -20.58 -31.78 -1.59
CA SER A 405 -20.74 -30.94 -0.40
C SER A 405 -21.23 -29.53 -0.78
N MET A 406 -20.59 -28.90 -1.78
CA MET A 406 -20.96 -27.56 -2.24
C MET A 406 -22.36 -27.51 -2.84
N SER A 407 -22.76 -28.54 -3.59
CA SER A 407 -24.11 -28.60 -4.18
C SER A 407 -25.22 -28.69 -3.12
N ARG A 408 -25.04 -29.51 -2.07
CA ARG A 408 -26.00 -29.57 -0.95
C ARG A 408 -26.08 -28.24 -0.21
N MET A 409 -24.94 -27.64 0.09
CA MET A 409 -24.84 -26.34 0.75
C MET A 409 -25.66 -25.27 0.00
N HIS A 410 -25.49 -25.18 -1.32
CA HIS A 410 -26.14 -24.14 -2.11
C HIS A 410 -27.67 -24.23 -2.01
N GLY A 411 -28.24 -25.43 -2.14
CA GLY A 411 -29.68 -25.64 -2.03
C GLY A 411 -30.22 -25.33 -0.63
N ASP A 412 -29.57 -25.82 0.42
CA ASP A 412 -30.02 -25.63 1.80
C ASP A 412 -29.86 -24.16 2.25
N MET A 413 -28.79 -23.50 1.83
CA MET A 413 -28.54 -22.09 2.11
C MET A 413 -29.56 -21.21 1.40
N GLU A 414 -29.84 -21.46 0.11
CA GLU A 414 -30.85 -20.72 -0.65
C GLU A 414 -32.23 -20.84 0.01
N ALA A 415 -32.59 -22.03 0.50
CA ALA A 415 -33.83 -22.22 1.25
C ALA A 415 -33.85 -21.41 2.56
N GLY A 416 -32.72 -21.36 3.28
CA GLY A 416 -32.59 -20.64 4.55
C GLY A 416 -32.71 -19.12 4.41
N VAL A 417 -32.02 -18.52 3.43
CA VAL A 417 -31.98 -17.05 3.25
C VAL A 417 -33.29 -16.45 2.72
N ARG A 418 -34.21 -17.29 2.23
CA ARG A 418 -35.56 -16.86 1.80
C ARG A 418 -36.50 -16.58 2.98
N HIS A 419 -36.06 -16.78 4.22
CA HIS A 419 -36.87 -16.46 5.39
C HIS A 419 -37.14 -14.93 5.46
N PRO A 420 -38.36 -14.49 5.79
CA PRO A 420 -38.72 -13.05 5.77
C PRO A 420 -38.06 -12.24 6.89
N ASP A 421 -37.77 -12.87 8.03
CA ASP A 421 -37.01 -12.25 9.12
C ASP A 421 -35.50 -12.35 8.86
N ALA A 422 -34.80 -11.22 8.93
CA ALA A 422 -33.39 -11.11 8.55
C ALA A 422 -32.45 -11.90 9.47
N ASP A 423 -32.69 -11.91 10.78
CA ASP A 423 -31.86 -12.63 11.74
C ASP A 423 -32.03 -14.14 11.55
N GLN A 424 -33.27 -14.59 11.35
CA GLN A 424 -33.54 -15.99 11.03
C GLN A 424 -33.02 -16.37 9.64
N ALA A 425 -33.11 -15.50 8.63
CA ALA A 425 -32.55 -15.74 7.30
C ALA A 425 -31.03 -15.93 7.37
N PHE A 426 -30.35 -15.09 8.14
CA PHE A 426 -28.92 -15.21 8.39
C PHE A 426 -28.60 -16.55 9.05
N VAL A 427 -29.22 -16.88 10.18
CA VAL A 427 -28.91 -18.12 10.92
C VAL A 427 -29.28 -19.38 10.12
N ARG A 428 -30.44 -19.40 9.47
CA ARG A 428 -30.90 -20.53 8.65
C ARG A 428 -30.05 -20.72 7.38
N GLY A 429 -29.48 -19.64 6.82
CA GLY A 429 -28.50 -19.72 5.73
C GLY A 429 -27.09 -20.10 6.18
N MET A 430 -26.69 -19.67 7.38
CA MET A 430 -25.32 -19.86 7.88
C MET A 430 -25.06 -21.27 8.44
N ILE A 431 -26.08 -21.93 9.00
CA ILE A 431 -26.00 -23.34 9.42
C ILE A 431 -25.56 -24.28 8.28
N PRO A 432 -26.20 -24.31 7.09
CA PRO A 432 -25.76 -25.17 5.99
C PRO A 432 -24.40 -24.76 5.41
N HIS A 433 -24.06 -23.46 5.41
CA HIS A 433 -22.71 -22.99 5.05
C HIS A 433 -21.64 -23.60 5.97
N HIS A 434 -21.84 -23.53 7.29
CA HIS A 434 -20.90 -24.08 8.27
C HIS A 434 -20.82 -25.60 8.18
N ARG A 435 -21.95 -26.29 7.96
CA ARG A 435 -21.96 -27.75 7.73
C ARG A 435 -21.13 -28.15 6.52
N ALA A 436 -21.17 -27.36 5.44
CA ALA A 436 -20.36 -27.60 4.26
C ALA A 436 -18.87 -27.42 4.55
N ALA A 437 -18.49 -26.40 5.33
CA ALA A 437 -17.10 -26.22 5.77
C ALA A 437 -16.60 -27.42 6.59
N VAL A 438 -17.43 -27.94 7.50
CA VAL A 438 -17.15 -29.16 8.28
C VAL A 438 -17.00 -30.40 7.37
N ASP A 439 -17.91 -30.59 6.40
CA ASP A 439 -17.86 -31.69 5.44
C ASP A 439 -16.57 -31.63 4.59
N MET A 440 -16.21 -30.45 4.09
CA MET A 440 -14.98 -30.23 3.33
C MET A 440 -13.72 -30.44 4.16
N ALA A 441 -13.71 -30.01 5.42
CA ALA A 441 -12.60 -30.29 6.32
C ALA A 441 -12.46 -31.81 6.59
N LYS A 442 -13.57 -32.54 6.72
CA LYS A 442 -13.56 -34.01 6.82
C LYS A 442 -13.04 -34.68 5.54
N ILE A 443 -13.37 -34.13 4.37
CA ILE A 443 -12.78 -34.56 3.08
C ILE A 443 -11.26 -34.31 3.09
N GLN A 444 -10.80 -33.14 3.53
CA GLN A 444 -9.36 -32.85 3.63
C GLN A 444 -8.64 -33.81 4.59
N LEU A 445 -9.25 -34.19 5.71
CA LEU A 445 -8.70 -35.19 6.62
C LEU A 445 -8.66 -36.61 6.02
N LYS A 446 -9.57 -36.91 5.10
CA LYS A 446 -9.63 -38.22 4.43
C LYS A 446 -8.65 -38.34 3.26
N TYR A 447 -8.50 -37.28 2.46
CA TYR A 447 -7.74 -37.33 1.20
C TYR A 447 -6.42 -36.54 1.23
N GLY A 448 -6.33 -35.49 2.06
CA GLY A 448 -5.18 -34.61 2.16
C GLY A 448 -4.03 -35.21 2.99
N LYS A 449 -2.79 -34.93 2.56
CA LYS A 449 -1.55 -35.46 3.17
C LYS A 449 -0.70 -34.43 3.88
N ASP A 450 -0.87 -33.14 3.57
CA ASP A 450 -0.08 -32.06 4.17
C ASP A 450 -0.42 -31.90 5.68
N PRO A 451 0.57 -31.96 6.60
CA PRO A 451 0.31 -31.85 8.03
C PRO A 451 -0.33 -30.52 8.46
N GLY A 452 0.09 -29.39 7.85
CA GLY A 452 -0.44 -28.07 8.17
C GLY A 452 -1.91 -27.94 7.76
N MET A 453 -2.26 -28.40 6.56
CA MET A 453 -3.64 -28.39 6.08
C MET A 453 -4.56 -29.34 6.85
N ARG A 454 -4.02 -30.46 7.35
CA ARG A 454 -4.77 -31.37 8.22
C ARG A 454 -5.01 -30.77 9.60
N GLN A 455 -4.03 -30.05 10.15
CA GLN A 455 -4.20 -29.30 11.40
C GLN A 455 -5.26 -28.20 11.26
N LEU A 456 -5.21 -27.43 10.16
CA LEU A 456 -6.22 -26.43 9.85
C LEU A 456 -7.61 -27.06 9.71
N ALA A 457 -7.75 -28.20 9.04
CA ALA A 457 -9.02 -28.90 8.92
C ALA A 457 -9.61 -29.32 10.28
N GLN A 458 -8.78 -29.76 11.23
CA GLN A 458 -9.24 -30.06 12.59
C GLN A 458 -9.74 -28.81 13.33
N GLN A 459 -9.05 -27.68 13.17
CA GLN A 459 -9.46 -26.40 13.76
C GLN A 459 -10.80 -25.91 13.19
N ILE A 460 -10.98 -26.02 11.87
CA ILE A 460 -12.24 -25.68 11.18
C ILE A 460 -13.41 -26.52 11.73
N ILE A 461 -13.22 -27.84 11.86
CA ILE A 461 -14.27 -28.72 12.41
C ILE A 461 -14.68 -28.27 13.82
N ALA A 462 -13.71 -28.04 14.71
CA ALA A 462 -13.99 -27.68 16.09
C ALA A 462 -14.73 -26.34 16.21
N ALA A 463 -14.28 -25.31 15.48
CA ALA A 463 -14.90 -23.99 15.51
C ALA A 463 -16.32 -24.00 14.92
N GLN A 464 -16.47 -24.58 13.73
CA GLN A 464 -17.72 -24.52 12.99
C GLN A 464 -18.81 -25.44 13.59
N GLU A 465 -18.44 -26.58 14.20
CA GLU A 465 -19.39 -27.40 14.96
C GLU A 465 -19.91 -26.67 16.21
N HIS A 466 -19.08 -25.86 16.87
CA HIS A 466 -19.50 -24.99 17.98
C HIS A 466 -20.48 -23.90 17.50
N GLU A 467 -20.13 -23.18 16.44
CA GLU A 467 -20.98 -22.12 15.86
C GLU A 467 -22.33 -22.66 15.36
N ILE A 468 -22.36 -23.86 14.77
CA ILE A 468 -23.61 -24.54 14.41
C ILE A 468 -24.47 -24.79 15.65
N ALA A 469 -23.89 -25.26 16.76
CA ALA A 469 -24.62 -25.52 17.98
C ALA A 469 -25.21 -24.23 18.58
N ASP A 470 -24.45 -23.13 18.59
CA ASP A 470 -24.91 -21.81 19.06
C ASP A 470 -26.08 -21.30 18.21
N MET A 471 -25.96 -21.39 16.88
CA MET A 471 -27.00 -21.00 15.94
C MET A 471 -28.28 -21.84 16.08
N GLN A 472 -28.14 -23.16 16.26
CA GLN A 472 -29.28 -24.05 16.49
C GLN A 472 -29.97 -23.76 17.84
N ALA A 473 -29.20 -23.49 18.89
CA ALA A 473 -29.75 -23.11 20.19
C ALA A 473 -30.49 -21.76 20.09
N TRP A 474 -29.95 -20.80 19.34
CA TRP A 474 -30.56 -19.50 19.11
C TRP A 474 -31.90 -19.60 18.38
N LEU A 475 -31.99 -20.45 17.33
CA LEU A 475 -33.24 -20.73 16.62
C LEU A 475 -34.25 -21.41 17.52
N LYS A 476 -33.84 -22.44 18.28
CA LYS A 476 -34.74 -23.18 19.17
C LYS A 476 -35.34 -22.31 20.29
N ALA A 477 -34.66 -21.25 20.70
CA ALA A 477 -35.18 -20.30 21.68
C ALA A 477 -36.24 -19.34 21.11
N ARG A 478 -36.50 -19.37 19.80
CA ARG A 478 -37.32 -18.41 19.04
C ARG A 478 -38.31 -19.06 18.06
N ASP A 479 -38.22 -20.37 17.84
CA ASP A 479 -39.34 -21.19 17.35
C ASP A 479 -40.39 -21.35 18.46
#